data_AF-A0A662YL79-F1
#
_entry.id   AF-A0A662YL79-F1
#
_cell.length_a   1.000
_cell.length_b   1.000
_cell.length_c   1.000
_cell.angle_alpha   90.00
_cell.angle_beta   90.00
_cell.angle_gamma   90.00
#
_symmetry.space_group_name_H-M   'P 1'
#
loop_
_entity.id
_entity.type
_entity.pdbx_description
1 polymer ?
#
loop_
_entity_poly.entity_id
_entity_poly.type
_entity_poly.pdbx_seq_one_letter_code
_entity_poly.pdbx_strand_id
1 'polypeptide(L)'
;MVTNINVIMYTLKCSASTSAENVINSTELLNNATKEIGQEVLRINKEMQNVFKASLGDFDLAANVNVSEIRKEFHVVSQQVANDFLLAKMVLEETKLVTSRLLAGLFVLCLLIGSSWYLKGYLTDMKFDNVYITKQLEHLARENGRRIMPTAGLINSRGFKMSRRESFRCLVRLAVITLYLLLIISVIVADRVVFSFIVTSAPWLYDFPVIPMTIRVTYSVKIGVRGVNEVNNFFNDAVNFFGGDGSKAQIPTETHMDKNYEFGIPLLSENCLKKLSPPHSSIAVTVGVLHLVAFVMLVGEVYARRARRKISASFYKQREEERVNYLFQKIIEKEME
;
A
#
# COMPACT_ATOMS: atom_id res chain seq x y z
N MET A 1 6.50 -4.85 8.16
CA MET A 1 6.14 -3.99 7.02
C MET A 1 7.36 -3.66 6.15
N VAL A 2 8.39 -2.93 6.64
CA VAL A 2 9.56 -2.52 5.82
C VAL A 2 10.33 -3.69 5.18
N THR A 3 10.52 -4.80 5.90
CA THR A 3 11.16 -6.01 5.36
C THR A 3 10.36 -6.64 4.20
N ASN A 4 9.03 -6.62 4.28
CA ASN A 4 8.17 -7.16 3.22
C ASN A 4 8.10 -6.22 2.01
N ILE A 5 8.24 -4.90 2.21
CA ILE A 5 8.36 -3.93 1.11
C ILE A 5 9.59 -4.24 0.24
N ASN A 6 10.73 -4.58 0.85
CA ASN A 6 11.93 -4.95 0.09
C ASN A 6 11.72 -6.24 -0.74
N VAL A 7 11.01 -7.22 -0.18
CA VAL A 7 10.67 -8.48 -0.87
C VAL A 7 9.72 -8.20 -2.04
N ILE A 8 8.66 -7.42 -1.80
CA ILE A 8 7.71 -7.01 -2.85
C ILE A 8 8.42 -6.24 -3.96
N MET A 9 9.29 -5.30 -3.61
CA MET A 9 10.06 -4.52 -4.58
C MET A 9 10.98 -5.39 -5.43
N TYR A 10 11.68 -6.34 -4.79
CA TYR A 10 12.52 -7.30 -5.51
C TYR A 10 11.71 -8.18 -6.46
N THR A 11 10.58 -8.73 -5.99
CA THR A 11 9.71 -9.57 -6.80
C THR A 11 9.07 -8.79 -7.94
N LEU A 12 8.56 -7.58 -7.71
CA LEU A 12 8.03 -6.71 -8.77
C LEU A 12 9.10 -6.38 -9.82
N LYS A 13 10.31 -6.02 -9.39
CA LYS A 13 11.41 -5.73 -10.31
C LYS A 13 11.78 -6.96 -11.15
N CYS A 14 11.89 -8.12 -10.51
CA CYS A 14 12.24 -9.37 -11.19
C CYS A 14 11.15 -9.80 -12.18
N SER A 15 9.88 -9.82 -11.76
CA SER A 15 8.75 -10.16 -12.64
C SER A 15 8.62 -9.19 -13.80
N ALA A 16 8.72 -7.88 -13.56
CA ALA A 16 8.65 -6.88 -14.63
C ALA A 16 9.81 -7.06 -15.63
N SER A 17 11.02 -7.32 -15.15
CA SER A 17 12.20 -7.55 -16.00
C SER A 17 12.03 -8.80 -16.86
N THR A 18 11.58 -9.91 -16.29
CA THR A 18 11.37 -11.15 -17.03
C THR A 18 10.26 -11.01 -18.07
N SER A 19 9.13 -10.39 -17.71
CA SER A 19 8.03 -10.17 -18.64
C SER A 19 8.44 -9.27 -19.80
N ALA A 20 9.20 -8.21 -19.53
CA ALA A 20 9.71 -7.33 -20.58
C ALA A 20 10.65 -8.06 -21.55
N GLU A 21 11.56 -8.88 -21.02
CA GLU A 21 12.47 -9.67 -21.84
C GLU A 21 11.72 -10.66 -22.74
N ASN A 22 10.66 -11.30 -22.23
CA ASN A 22 9.82 -12.20 -23.01
C ASN A 22 9.05 -11.47 -24.13
N VAL A 23 8.51 -10.28 -23.85
CA VAL A 23 7.82 -9.45 -24.86
C VAL A 23 8.79 -8.97 -25.93
N ILE A 24 9.99 -8.54 -25.54
CA ILE A 24 11.06 -8.10 -26.44
C ILE A 24 11.49 -9.27 -27.37
N ASN A 25 11.70 -10.47 -26.82
CA ASN A 25 12.04 -11.67 -27.60
C ASN A 25 10.90 -12.07 -28.56
N SER A 26 9.64 -11.97 -28.13
CA SER A 26 8.48 -12.26 -28.98
C SER A 26 8.36 -11.24 -30.13
N THR A 27 8.68 -9.98 -29.87
CA THR A 27 8.70 -8.92 -30.88
C THR A 27 9.80 -9.15 -31.92
N GLU A 28 10.95 -9.67 -31.50
CA GLU A 28 12.04 -10.06 -32.39
C GLU A 28 11.63 -11.22 -33.33
N LEU A 29 10.96 -12.24 -32.79
CA LEU A 29 10.40 -13.34 -33.59
C LEU A 29 9.39 -12.84 -34.63
N LEU A 30 8.48 -11.94 -34.24
CA LEU A 30 7.47 -11.38 -35.15
C LEU A 30 8.10 -10.52 -36.25
N ASN A 31 9.14 -9.75 -35.91
CA ASN A 31 9.90 -8.96 -36.88
C ASN A 31 10.60 -9.87 -37.90
N ASN A 32 11.24 -10.95 -37.43
CA ASN A 32 11.88 -11.93 -38.31
C ASN A 32 10.87 -12.65 -39.22
N ALA A 33 9.71 -13.06 -38.69
CA ALA A 33 8.63 -13.65 -39.48
C ALA A 33 8.12 -12.68 -40.56
N THR A 34 7.95 -11.39 -40.22
CA THR A 34 7.52 -10.37 -41.17
C THR A 34 8.55 -10.18 -42.30
N LYS A 35 9.85 -10.22 -41.98
CA LYS A 35 10.94 -10.17 -42.97
C LYS A 35 10.94 -11.39 -43.90
N GLU A 36 10.76 -12.59 -43.35
CA GLU A 36 10.67 -13.82 -44.15
C GLU A 36 9.50 -13.76 -45.14
N ILE A 37 8.33 -13.31 -44.69
CA ILE A 37 7.15 -13.14 -45.56
C ILE A 37 7.42 -12.10 -46.64
N GLY A 38 8.00 -10.95 -46.28
CA GLY A 38 8.38 -9.93 -47.25
C GLY A 38 9.36 -10.45 -48.31
N GLN A 39 10.34 -11.26 -47.92
CA GLN A 39 11.30 -11.88 -48.85
C GLN A 39 10.63 -12.89 -49.80
N GLU A 40 9.70 -13.71 -49.30
CA GLU A 40 9.02 -14.71 -50.12
C GLU A 40 8.10 -14.05 -51.17
N VAL A 41 7.39 -12.98 -50.78
CA VAL A 41 6.56 -12.21 -51.74
C VAL A 41 7.43 -11.53 -52.81
N LEU A 42 8.58 -10.97 -52.42
CA LEU A 42 9.54 -10.41 -53.39
C LEU A 42 10.11 -11.46 -54.35
N ARG A 43 10.32 -12.70 -53.88
CA ARG A 43 10.77 -13.81 -54.72
C ARG A 43 9.72 -14.17 -55.76
N ILE A 44 8.46 -14.33 -55.36
CA ILE A 44 7.35 -14.61 -56.27
C ILE A 44 7.19 -13.49 -57.31
N ASN A 45 7.33 -12.23 -56.90
CA ASN A 45 7.28 -11.10 -57.83
C ASN A 45 8.38 -11.18 -58.90
N LYS A 46 9.62 -11.51 -58.51
CA LYS A 46 10.73 -11.70 -59.46
C LYS A 46 10.48 -12.85 -60.42
N GLU A 47 9.96 -13.98 -59.94
CA GLU A 47 9.62 -15.13 -60.80
C GLU A 47 8.50 -14.76 -61.79
N MET A 48 7.47 -14.05 -61.34
CA MET A 48 6.38 -13.58 -62.20
C MET A 48 6.87 -12.58 -63.26
N GLN A 49 7.75 -11.66 -62.88
CA GLN A 49 8.34 -10.69 -63.80
C GLN A 49 9.18 -11.38 -64.88
N ASN A 50 9.95 -12.41 -64.50
CA ASN A 50 10.81 -13.15 -65.43
C ASN A 50 10.00 -14.04 -66.39
N VAL A 51 8.92 -14.67 -65.92
CA VAL A 51 8.13 -15.63 -66.72
C VAL A 51 7.02 -14.93 -67.53
N PHE A 52 6.32 -13.96 -66.93
CA PHE A 52 5.11 -13.37 -67.51
C PHE A 52 5.25 -11.89 -67.89
N LYS A 53 6.42 -11.26 -67.66
CA LYS A 53 6.62 -9.81 -67.80
C LYS A 53 5.56 -8.97 -67.05
N ALA A 54 4.96 -9.55 -66.02
CA ALA A 54 3.97 -8.91 -65.17
C ALA A 54 4.60 -8.62 -63.81
N SER A 55 4.34 -7.44 -63.25
CA SER A 55 4.78 -7.06 -61.91
C SER A 55 3.58 -7.12 -60.97
N LEU A 56 3.77 -7.67 -59.78
CA LEU A 56 2.89 -7.38 -58.65
C LEU A 56 3.00 -5.89 -58.32
N GLY A 57 1.89 -5.28 -57.88
CA GLY A 57 1.89 -3.91 -57.36
C GLY A 57 2.80 -3.78 -56.14
N ASP A 58 3.14 -2.54 -55.79
CA ASP A 58 4.06 -2.21 -54.70
C ASP A 58 3.61 -2.89 -53.38
N PHE A 59 4.41 -3.85 -52.91
CA PHE A 59 4.14 -4.59 -51.67
C PHE A 59 5.29 -4.34 -50.71
N ASP A 60 5.07 -3.47 -49.74
CA ASP A 60 6.02 -3.16 -48.68
C ASP A 60 5.49 -3.68 -47.35
N LEU A 61 6.00 -4.84 -46.91
CA LEU A 61 5.67 -5.44 -45.61
C LEU A 61 6.89 -5.36 -44.71
N ALA A 62 7.11 -4.19 -44.11
CA ALA A 62 8.20 -3.96 -43.17
C ALA A 62 7.66 -3.58 -41.77
N ALA A 63 7.85 -4.47 -40.80
CA ALA A 63 7.67 -4.14 -39.38
C ALA A 63 8.99 -3.60 -38.82
N ASN A 64 9.27 -2.30 -38.99
CA ASN A 64 10.48 -1.69 -38.46
C ASN A 64 10.34 -1.38 -36.95
N VAL A 65 10.46 -2.40 -36.11
CA VAL A 65 10.45 -2.25 -34.65
C VAL A 65 11.88 -2.33 -34.10
N ASN A 66 12.38 -1.23 -33.54
CA ASN A 66 13.71 -1.16 -32.93
C ASN A 66 13.71 -1.77 -31.52
N VAL A 67 13.88 -3.08 -31.46
CA VAL A 67 13.90 -3.87 -30.23
C VAL A 67 14.98 -3.38 -29.23
N SER A 68 16.12 -2.88 -29.74
CA SER A 68 17.23 -2.38 -28.91
C SER A 68 16.88 -1.11 -28.13
N GLU A 69 16.05 -0.26 -28.70
CA GLU A 69 15.59 1.00 -28.10
C GLU A 69 14.54 0.73 -27.03
N ILE A 70 13.58 -0.15 -27.31
CA ILE A 70 12.59 -0.62 -26.32
C ILE A 70 13.28 -1.22 -25.10
N ARG A 71 14.34 -2.02 -25.30
CA ARG A 71 15.14 -2.61 -24.21
C ARG A 71 15.80 -1.54 -23.33
N LYS A 72 16.34 -0.47 -23.94
CA LYS A 72 16.96 0.64 -23.22
C LYS A 72 15.95 1.43 -22.40
N GLU A 73 14.84 1.83 -23.02
CA GLU A 73 13.75 2.55 -22.34
C GLU A 73 13.23 1.78 -21.13
N PHE A 74 13.00 0.47 -21.28
CA PHE A 74 12.53 -0.37 -20.17
C PHE A 74 13.53 -0.41 -19.00
N HIS A 75 14.83 -0.52 -19.28
CA HIS A 75 15.86 -0.48 -18.24
C HIS A 75 15.87 0.85 -17.48
N VAL A 76 15.74 1.98 -18.20
CA VAL A 76 15.68 3.32 -17.60
C VAL A 76 14.47 3.45 -16.69
N VAL A 77 13.28 3.09 -17.16
CA VAL A 77 12.03 3.15 -16.37
C VAL A 77 12.11 2.25 -15.13
N SER A 78 12.63 1.02 -15.26
CA SER A 78 12.79 0.10 -14.12
C SER A 78 13.71 0.67 -13.03
N GLN A 79 14.81 1.32 -13.45
CA GLN A 79 15.75 1.94 -12.52
C GLN A 79 15.16 3.18 -11.85
N GLN A 80 14.41 3.99 -12.58
CA GLN A 80 13.71 5.16 -12.03
C GLN A 80 12.72 4.75 -10.94
N VAL A 81 11.85 3.77 -11.23
CA VAL A 81 10.87 3.27 -10.25
C VAL A 81 11.55 2.76 -8.98
N ALA A 82 12.64 2.00 -9.11
CA ALA A 82 13.39 1.50 -7.95
C ALA A 82 13.96 2.64 -7.09
N ASN A 83 14.48 3.70 -7.72
CA ASN A 83 14.98 4.88 -7.02
C ASN A 83 13.86 5.64 -6.32
N ASP A 84 12.70 5.83 -6.96
CA ASP A 84 11.54 6.51 -6.35
C ASP A 84 11.06 5.80 -5.08
N PHE A 85 11.03 4.46 -5.08
CA PHE A 85 10.70 3.69 -3.88
C PHE A 85 11.74 3.84 -2.77
N LEU A 86 13.04 3.88 -3.11
CA LEU A 86 14.11 4.12 -2.13
C LEU A 86 14.00 5.52 -1.52
N LEU A 87 13.71 6.54 -2.33
CA LEU A 87 13.44 7.90 -1.86
C LEU A 87 12.26 7.92 -0.89
N ALA A 88 11.14 7.29 -1.26
CA ALA A 88 9.96 7.22 -0.39
C ALA A 88 10.27 6.54 0.96
N LYS A 89 11.08 5.47 0.95
CA LYS A 89 11.52 4.80 2.17
C LYS A 89 12.37 5.71 3.05
N MET A 90 13.37 6.39 2.47
CA MET A 90 14.24 7.31 3.22
C MET A 90 13.43 8.45 3.85
N VAL A 91 12.52 9.05 3.07
CA VAL A 91 11.60 10.09 3.57
C VAL A 91 10.76 9.57 4.74
N LEU A 92 10.23 8.35 4.66
CA LEU A 92 9.44 7.75 5.74
C LEU A 92 10.25 7.55 7.03
N GLU A 93 11.49 7.07 6.90
CA GLU A 93 12.39 6.84 8.04
C GLU A 93 12.81 8.17 8.70
N GLU A 94 13.17 9.18 7.92
CA GLU A 94 13.50 10.51 8.45
C GLU A 94 12.29 11.20 9.09
N THR A 95 11.12 11.16 8.42
CA THR A 95 9.89 11.75 8.94
C THR A 95 9.53 11.16 10.29
N LYS A 96 9.62 9.83 10.44
CA LYS A 96 9.37 9.15 11.72
C LYS A 96 10.26 9.71 12.84
N LEU A 97 11.55 9.89 12.58
CA LEU A 97 12.50 10.37 13.58
C LEU A 97 12.20 11.83 13.98
N VAL A 98 11.97 12.69 12.99
CA VAL A 98 11.68 14.12 13.20
C VAL A 98 10.37 14.28 13.94
N THR A 99 9.30 13.59 13.52
CA THR A 99 8.00 13.63 14.19
C THR A 99 8.11 13.16 15.64
N SER A 100 8.86 12.09 15.92
CA SER A 100 9.05 11.61 17.30
C SER A 100 9.72 12.65 18.19
N ARG A 101 10.76 13.35 17.68
CA ARG A 101 11.48 14.38 18.44
C ARG A 101 10.63 15.62 18.66
N LEU A 102 9.94 16.08 17.62
CA LEU A 102 9.02 17.22 17.71
C LEU A 102 7.87 16.93 18.69
N LEU A 103 7.28 15.74 18.62
CA LEU A 103 6.20 15.35 19.53
C LEU A 103 6.69 15.32 20.98
N ALA A 104 7.89 14.79 21.24
CA ALA A 104 8.48 14.81 22.58
C ALA A 104 8.75 16.24 23.07
N GLY A 105 9.30 17.11 22.24
CA GLY A 105 9.54 18.52 22.57
C GLY A 105 8.25 19.28 22.87
N LEU A 106 7.23 19.13 22.01
CA LEU A 106 5.90 19.72 22.20
C LEU A 106 5.24 19.19 23.47
N PHE A 107 5.36 17.89 23.77
CA PHE A 107 4.83 17.29 24.98
C PHE A 107 5.44 17.92 26.24
N VAL A 108 6.77 18.07 26.28
CA VAL A 108 7.46 18.73 27.40
C VAL A 108 7.01 20.18 27.53
N LEU A 109 6.94 20.92 26.40
CA LEU A 109 6.49 22.31 26.41
C LEU A 109 5.05 22.45 26.93
N CYS A 110 4.13 21.59 26.48
CA CYS A 110 2.75 21.54 26.96
C CYS A 110 2.67 21.23 28.46
N LEU A 111 3.52 20.34 28.97
CA LEU A 111 3.58 20.05 30.41
C LEU A 111 4.06 21.26 31.21
N LEU A 112 5.09 21.97 30.74
CA LEU A 112 5.60 23.18 31.40
C LEU A 112 4.55 24.29 31.41
N ILE A 113 3.93 24.57 30.26
CA ILE A 113 2.86 25.58 30.15
C ILE A 113 1.68 25.20 31.04
N GLY A 114 1.23 23.94 31.00
CA GLY A 114 0.13 23.45 31.82
C GLY A 114 0.43 23.48 33.32
N SER A 115 1.68 23.23 33.71
CA SER A 115 2.15 23.34 35.10
C SER A 115 2.15 24.79 35.58
N SER A 116 2.74 25.69 34.79
CA SER A 116 2.78 27.13 35.09
C SER A 116 1.39 27.75 35.16
N TRP A 117 0.49 27.38 34.25
CA TRP A 117 -0.90 27.81 34.29
C TRP A 117 -1.59 27.33 35.56
N TYR A 118 -1.43 26.04 35.89
CA TYR A 118 -2.02 25.48 37.10
C TYR A 118 -1.51 26.20 38.36
N LEU A 119 -0.20 26.43 38.45
CA LEU A 119 0.40 27.13 39.58
C LEU A 119 -0.11 28.58 39.69
N LYS A 120 -0.19 29.30 38.57
CA LYS A 120 -0.76 30.66 38.53
C LYS A 120 -2.19 30.64 39.06
N GLY A 121 -3.05 29.78 38.51
CA GLY A 121 -4.44 29.65 38.95
C GLY A 121 -4.56 29.26 40.43
N TYR A 122 -3.70 28.36 40.91
CA TYR A 122 -3.65 27.94 42.31
C TYR A 122 -3.35 29.10 43.27
N LEU A 123 -2.44 29.99 42.87
CA LEU A 123 -2.03 31.15 43.66
C LEU A 123 -3.01 32.32 43.53
N THR A 124 -3.61 32.56 42.37
CA THR A 124 -4.44 33.76 42.16
C THR A 124 -5.91 33.54 42.54
N ASP A 125 -6.49 32.38 42.26
CA ASP A 125 -7.93 32.14 42.42
C ASP A 125 -8.24 31.13 43.53
N MET A 126 -9.04 31.56 44.50
CA MET A 126 -9.49 30.75 45.63
C MET A 126 -10.52 29.68 45.25
N LYS A 127 -11.25 29.88 44.15
CA LYS A 127 -12.25 28.94 43.63
C LYS A 127 -11.60 27.84 42.78
N PHE A 128 -10.42 28.10 42.22
CA PHE A 128 -9.73 27.20 41.31
C PHE A 128 -9.28 25.90 41.99
N ASP A 129 -9.80 24.75 41.54
CA ASP A 129 -9.48 23.41 42.05
C ASP A 129 -9.64 23.27 43.59
N ASN A 130 -10.57 24.04 44.18
CA ASN A 130 -10.83 24.07 45.61
C ASN A 130 -12.08 23.27 46.00
N VAL A 131 -12.04 21.97 45.72
CA VAL A 131 -13.20 21.07 45.83
C VAL A 131 -12.90 19.87 46.75
N TYR A 132 -11.74 19.86 47.40
CA TYR A 132 -11.25 18.69 48.14
C TYR A 132 -11.50 18.79 49.64
N ILE A 133 -11.98 17.71 50.25
CA ILE A 133 -12.02 17.54 51.70
C ILE A 133 -10.58 17.23 52.17
N THR A 134 -9.96 18.20 52.84
CA THR A 134 -8.62 18.09 53.43
C THR A 134 -8.70 17.86 54.93
N LYS A 135 -7.59 17.41 55.55
CA LYS A 135 -7.49 17.28 57.01
C LYS A 135 -7.66 18.62 57.73
N GLN A 136 -7.14 19.72 57.15
CA GLN A 136 -7.29 21.06 57.70
C GLN A 136 -8.77 21.49 57.70
N LEU A 137 -9.50 21.22 56.62
CA LEU A 137 -10.94 21.50 56.55
C LEU A 137 -11.74 20.64 57.55
N GLU A 138 -11.41 19.35 57.70
CA GLU A 138 -12.01 18.47 58.71
C GLU A 138 -11.71 18.90 60.16
N HIS A 139 -10.58 19.57 60.40
CA HIS A 139 -10.21 20.12 61.71
C HIS A 139 -11.02 21.39 62.00
N LEU A 140 -10.99 22.34 61.06
CA LEU A 140 -11.71 23.60 61.15
C LEU A 140 -13.22 23.40 61.34
N ALA A 141 -13.81 22.40 60.67
CA ALA A 141 -15.22 22.06 60.86
C ALA A 141 -15.50 21.52 62.26
N ARG A 142 -14.62 20.66 62.79
CA ARG A 142 -14.77 20.08 64.14
C ARG A 142 -14.64 21.12 65.23
N GLU A 143 -13.70 22.05 65.10
CA GLU A 143 -13.54 23.19 66.03
C GLU A 143 -14.81 24.05 66.09
N ASN A 144 -15.50 24.19 64.96
CA ASN A 144 -16.78 24.90 64.88
C ASN A 144 -18.01 24.00 65.13
N GLY A 145 -17.83 22.79 65.68
CA GLY A 145 -18.91 21.88 66.04
C GLY A 145 -19.68 21.25 64.87
N ARG A 146 -19.16 21.31 63.64
CA ARG A 146 -19.79 20.78 62.42
C ARG A 146 -19.07 19.54 61.88
N ARG A 147 -19.81 18.69 61.16
CA ARG A 147 -19.27 17.52 60.46
C ARG A 147 -19.51 17.65 58.96
N ILE A 148 -18.44 17.85 58.19
CA ILE A 148 -18.53 17.93 56.72
C ILE A 148 -18.76 16.52 56.17
N MET A 149 -19.91 16.31 55.54
CA MET A 149 -20.19 15.10 54.77
C MET A 149 -19.83 15.29 53.29
N PRO A 150 -19.44 14.21 52.58
CA PRO A 150 -19.22 14.27 51.14
C PRO A 150 -20.56 14.49 50.41
N THR A 151 -20.93 15.75 50.23
CA THR A 151 -22.10 16.22 49.46
C THR A 151 -21.78 16.30 47.96
N ALA A 152 -22.82 16.49 47.14
CA ALA A 152 -22.74 16.59 45.68
C ALA A 152 -21.84 17.77 45.24
N GLY A 153 -20.55 17.48 45.07
CA GLY A 153 -19.56 18.47 44.66
C GLY A 153 -18.19 18.17 45.24
N LEU A 154 -18.09 17.84 46.53
CA LEU A 154 -16.80 17.70 47.23
C LEU A 154 -16.16 16.32 47.00
N ILE A 155 -14.83 16.31 46.88
CA ILE A 155 -14.03 15.11 46.60
C ILE A 155 -13.13 14.81 47.80
N ASN A 156 -13.09 13.56 48.27
CA ASN A 156 -12.16 13.19 49.33
C ASN A 156 -10.73 13.12 48.78
N SER A 157 -9.81 13.94 49.32
CA SER A 157 -8.41 14.02 48.89
C SER A 157 -7.60 12.73 49.12
N ARG A 158 -8.07 11.85 50.03
CA ARG A 158 -7.40 10.57 50.38
C ARG A 158 -8.08 9.35 49.78
N GLY A 159 -9.30 9.47 49.26
CA GLY A 159 -10.06 8.33 48.77
C GLY A 159 -9.50 7.79 47.47
N PHE A 160 -9.25 6.48 47.37
CA PHE A 160 -8.92 5.83 46.10
C PHE A 160 -10.13 5.77 45.15
N LYS A 161 -11.34 5.91 45.69
CA LYS A 161 -12.59 5.95 44.91
C LYS A 161 -12.62 7.20 44.03
N MET A 162 -12.63 7.01 42.71
CA MET A 162 -12.87 8.09 41.75
C MET A 162 -14.29 8.64 41.91
N SER A 163 -14.44 9.97 41.87
CA SER A 163 -15.75 10.60 41.83
C SER A 163 -16.47 10.25 40.51
N ARG A 164 -17.81 10.21 40.50
CA ARG A 164 -18.62 9.91 39.30
C ARG A 164 -18.26 10.80 38.11
N ARG A 165 -17.93 12.07 38.37
CA ARG A 165 -17.46 13.04 37.35
C ARG A 165 -16.03 12.78 36.87
N GLU A 166 -15.14 12.30 37.74
CA GLU A 166 -13.77 11.93 37.36
C GLU A 166 -13.78 10.62 36.55
N SER A 167 -14.59 9.66 37.00
CA SER A 167 -14.79 8.38 36.33
C SER A 167 -15.39 8.56 34.93
N PHE A 168 -16.45 9.38 34.75
CA PHE A 168 -17.00 9.62 33.41
C PHE A 168 -15.99 10.25 32.45
N ARG A 169 -15.22 11.25 32.89
CA ARG A 169 -14.15 11.86 32.06
C ARG A 169 -13.04 10.86 31.72
N CYS A 170 -12.67 10.01 32.67
CA CYS A 170 -11.71 8.93 32.45
C CYS A 170 -12.28 7.92 31.45
N LEU A 171 -13.53 7.47 31.61
CA LEU A 171 -14.21 6.53 30.73
C LEU A 171 -14.29 7.04 29.28
N VAL A 172 -14.64 8.31 29.06
CA VAL A 172 -14.65 8.89 27.70
C VAL A 172 -13.26 8.82 27.05
N ARG A 173 -12.20 9.18 27.79
CA ARG A 173 -10.82 9.10 27.26
C ARG A 173 -10.37 7.66 27.03
N LEU A 174 -10.72 6.75 27.94
CA LEU A 174 -10.47 5.32 27.81
C LEU A 174 -11.17 4.75 26.58
N ALA A 175 -12.43 5.12 26.33
CA ALA A 175 -13.19 4.69 25.16
C ALA A 175 -12.51 5.14 23.85
N VAL A 176 -12.02 6.38 23.79
CA VAL A 176 -11.28 6.89 22.62
C VAL A 176 -10.00 6.10 22.38
N ILE A 177 -9.17 5.88 23.41
CA ILE A 177 -7.95 5.06 23.24
C ILE A 177 -8.28 3.61 22.86
N THR A 178 -9.35 3.05 23.41
CA THR A 178 -9.80 1.69 23.08
C THR A 178 -10.24 1.62 21.62
N LEU A 179 -10.93 2.63 21.10
CA LEU A 179 -11.30 2.71 19.69
C LEU A 179 -10.05 2.73 18.78
N TYR A 180 -9.03 3.53 19.13
CA TYR A 180 -7.75 3.52 18.40
C TYR A 180 -7.06 2.16 18.45
N LEU A 181 -7.08 1.48 19.60
CA LEU A 181 -6.54 0.13 19.73
C LEU A 181 -7.27 -0.86 18.81
N LEU A 182 -8.61 -0.81 18.77
CA LEU A 182 -9.41 -1.66 17.88
C LEU A 182 -9.09 -1.43 16.41
N LEU A 183 -8.91 -0.17 15.99
CA LEU A 183 -8.49 0.17 14.64
C LEU A 183 -7.11 -0.40 14.31
N ILE A 184 -6.14 -0.27 15.22
CA ILE A 184 -4.79 -0.84 15.02
C ILE A 184 -4.84 -2.38 14.96
N ILE A 185 -5.61 -3.03 15.83
CA ILE A 185 -5.82 -4.47 15.80
C ILE A 185 -6.44 -4.89 14.46
N SER A 186 -7.43 -4.15 13.95
CA SER A 186 -8.02 -4.46 12.63
C SER A 186 -7.00 -4.40 11.50
N VAL A 187 -6.07 -3.44 11.53
CA VAL A 187 -4.99 -3.35 10.53
C VAL A 187 -4.03 -4.53 10.64
N ILE A 188 -3.65 -4.93 11.86
CA ILE A 188 -2.77 -6.08 12.09
C ILE A 188 -3.44 -7.39 11.62
N VAL A 189 -4.73 -7.55 11.92
CA VAL A 189 -5.51 -8.71 11.47
C VAL A 189 -5.64 -8.70 9.95
N ALA A 190 -5.93 -7.56 9.33
CA ALA A 190 -5.98 -7.43 7.88
C ALA A 190 -4.64 -7.80 7.22
N ASP A 191 -3.51 -7.33 7.76
CA ASP A 191 -2.16 -7.70 7.28
C ASP A 191 -1.92 -9.21 7.38
N ARG A 192 -2.35 -9.85 8.47
CA ARG A 192 -2.27 -11.31 8.65
C ARG A 192 -3.16 -12.07 7.67
N VAL A 193 -4.38 -11.57 7.43
CA VAL A 193 -5.32 -12.14 6.45
C VAL A 193 -4.74 -12.03 5.05
N VAL A 194 -4.20 -10.87 4.66
CA VAL A 194 -3.55 -10.65 3.36
C VAL A 194 -2.33 -11.56 3.21
N PHE A 195 -1.48 -11.67 4.22
CA PHE A 195 -0.35 -12.61 4.19
C PHE A 195 -0.82 -14.05 4.03
N SER A 196 -1.83 -14.48 4.79
CA SER A 196 -2.39 -15.83 4.68
C SER A 196 -2.99 -16.08 3.30
N PHE A 197 -3.69 -15.09 2.74
CA PHE A 197 -4.25 -15.16 1.40
C PHE A 197 -3.14 -15.35 0.36
N ILE A 198 -2.10 -14.50 0.38
CA ILE A 198 -0.96 -14.59 -0.55
C ILE A 198 -0.23 -15.93 -0.45
N VAL A 199 0.01 -16.44 0.77
CA VAL A 199 0.69 -17.73 0.96
C VAL A 199 -0.19 -18.91 0.51
N THR A 200 -1.50 -18.84 0.74
CA THR A 200 -2.45 -19.89 0.34
C THR A 200 -2.71 -19.90 -1.16
N SER A 201 -2.69 -18.72 -1.80
CA SER A 201 -2.87 -18.56 -3.25
C SER A 201 -1.57 -18.71 -4.05
N ALA A 202 -0.40 -18.62 -3.41
CA ALA A 202 0.88 -18.83 -4.07
C ALA A 202 0.97 -20.17 -4.82
N PRO A 203 0.58 -21.33 -4.24
CA PRO A 203 0.46 -22.62 -4.97
C PRO A 203 -0.31 -22.51 -6.28
N TRP A 204 -1.46 -21.82 -6.27
CA TRP A 204 -2.32 -21.63 -7.44
C TRP A 204 -1.67 -20.73 -8.51
N LEU A 205 -0.79 -19.81 -8.10
CA LEU A 205 -0.01 -18.98 -9.03
C LEU A 205 1.09 -19.77 -9.77
N TYR A 206 1.62 -20.86 -9.20
CA TYR A 206 2.58 -21.74 -9.88
C TYR A 206 1.91 -22.61 -10.97
N ASP A 207 0.62 -22.88 -10.83
CA ASP A 207 -0.16 -23.65 -11.82
C ASP A 207 -0.70 -22.79 -12.97
N PHE A 208 -0.37 -21.48 -13.05
CA PHE A 208 -0.70 -20.71 -14.26
C PHE A 208 0.11 -21.29 -15.43
N PRO A 209 -0.56 -21.94 -16.40
CA PRO A 209 0.16 -22.51 -17.53
C PRO A 209 0.85 -21.40 -18.30
N VAL A 210 2.07 -21.67 -18.78
CA VAL A 210 2.66 -20.92 -19.90
C VAL A 210 1.57 -20.85 -20.96
N ILE A 211 1.01 -19.68 -21.22
CA ILE A 211 -0.05 -19.54 -22.23
C ILE A 211 0.65 -19.83 -23.57
N PRO A 212 0.39 -20.97 -24.22
CA PRO A 212 0.98 -21.22 -25.51
C PRO A 212 0.24 -20.31 -26.50
N MET A 213 0.94 -19.29 -27.02
CA MET A 213 0.41 -18.48 -28.11
C MET A 213 0.88 -19.08 -29.43
N THR A 214 -0.07 -19.62 -30.18
CA THR A 214 0.17 -20.08 -31.55
C THR A 214 -0.32 -18.99 -32.50
N ILE A 215 0.59 -18.26 -33.14
CA ILE A 215 0.24 -17.34 -34.23
C ILE A 215 0.30 -18.15 -35.52
N ARG A 216 -0.89 -18.47 -36.06
CA ARG A 216 -1.03 -19.05 -37.39
C ARG A 216 -1.12 -17.93 -38.40
N VAL A 217 -0.12 -17.83 -39.28
CA VAL A 217 -0.12 -16.86 -40.38
C VAL A 217 -0.45 -17.62 -41.66
N THR A 218 -1.70 -17.53 -42.08
CA THR A 218 -2.17 -18.03 -43.38
C THR A 218 -2.22 -16.86 -44.35
N TYR A 219 -1.48 -16.95 -45.45
CA TYR A 219 -1.63 -15.99 -46.55
C TYR A 219 -1.75 -16.72 -47.90
N SER A 220 -2.70 -16.25 -48.69
CA SER A 220 -3.00 -16.78 -50.03
C SER A 220 -2.72 -15.68 -51.04
N VAL A 221 -1.74 -15.89 -51.93
CA VAL A 221 -1.50 -14.97 -53.05
C VAL A 221 -2.26 -15.51 -54.26
N LYS A 222 -3.26 -14.75 -54.71
CA LYS A 222 -4.02 -15.05 -55.93
C LYS A 222 -3.44 -14.28 -57.09
N ILE A 223 -2.87 -15.01 -58.04
CA ILE A 223 -2.27 -14.43 -59.24
C ILE A 223 -3.35 -14.37 -60.32
N GLY A 224 -3.96 -13.19 -60.49
CA GLY A 224 -4.93 -12.95 -61.55
C GLY A 224 -4.25 -12.47 -62.82
N VAL A 225 -3.79 -13.36 -63.71
CA VAL A 225 -3.39 -12.94 -65.07
C VAL A 225 -4.63 -12.92 -65.96
N ARG A 226 -4.84 -11.83 -66.68
CA ARG A 226 -5.94 -11.73 -67.66
C ARG A 226 -5.59 -12.65 -68.84
N GLY A 227 -6.41 -13.68 -69.09
CA GLY A 227 -6.19 -14.67 -70.16
C GLY A 227 -5.58 -16.00 -69.73
N VAL A 228 -5.30 -16.27 -68.44
CA VAL A 228 -4.74 -17.59 -67.99
C VAL A 228 -5.62 -18.75 -68.43
N ASN A 229 -6.94 -18.58 -68.38
CA ASN A 229 -7.87 -19.64 -68.76
C ASN A 229 -7.74 -20.00 -70.25
N GLU A 230 -7.50 -19.00 -71.10
CA GLU A 230 -7.29 -19.21 -72.54
C GLU A 230 -5.94 -19.90 -72.81
N VAL A 231 -4.89 -19.51 -72.08
CA VAL A 231 -3.55 -20.10 -72.20
C VAL A 231 -3.51 -21.53 -71.66
N ASN A 232 -4.14 -21.80 -70.51
CA ASN A 232 -4.25 -23.15 -69.95
C ASN A 232 -5.05 -24.06 -70.89
N ASN A 233 -6.15 -23.58 -71.46
CA ASN A 233 -6.93 -24.36 -72.43
C ASN A 233 -6.11 -24.68 -73.68
N PHE A 234 -5.34 -23.72 -74.21
CA PHE A 234 -4.43 -23.94 -75.34
C PHE A 234 -3.31 -24.94 -75.02
N PHE A 235 -2.70 -24.84 -73.83
CA PHE A 235 -1.64 -25.75 -73.39
C PHE A 235 -2.17 -27.17 -73.19
N ASN A 236 -3.36 -27.31 -72.57
CA ASN A 236 -4.01 -28.59 -72.37
C ASN A 236 -4.33 -29.25 -73.72
N ASP A 237 -4.88 -28.49 -74.67
CA ASP A 237 -5.17 -28.99 -76.03
C ASP A 237 -3.88 -29.40 -76.77
N ALA A 238 -2.81 -28.62 -76.67
CA ALA A 238 -1.53 -28.94 -77.29
C ALA A 238 -0.88 -30.20 -76.69
N VAL A 239 -0.91 -30.37 -75.37
CA VAL A 239 -0.35 -31.57 -74.70
C VAL A 239 -1.17 -32.82 -75.03
N ASN A 240 -2.50 -32.70 -75.03
CA ASN A 240 -3.40 -33.77 -75.47
C ASN A 240 -3.14 -34.16 -76.95
N PHE A 241 -2.83 -33.19 -77.80
CA PHE A 241 -2.51 -33.42 -79.21
C PHE A 241 -1.22 -34.23 -79.43
N PHE A 242 -0.21 -34.05 -78.57
CA PHE A 242 1.04 -34.83 -78.63
C PHE A 242 1.00 -36.14 -77.81
N GLY A 243 -0.20 -36.62 -77.44
CA GLY A 243 -0.40 -37.90 -76.75
C GLY A 243 -0.06 -37.88 -75.26
N GLY A 244 0.10 -36.69 -74.65
CA GLY A 244 0.26 -36.51 -73.22
C GLY A 244 -1.08 -36.23 -72.51
N ASP A 245 -1.15 -36.48 -71.20
CA ASP A 245 -2.32 -36.12 -70.38
C ASP A 245 -2.25 -34.63 -70.00
N GLY A 246 -2.91 -33.78 -70.80
CA GLY A 246 -2.96 -32.33 -70.61
C GLY A 246 -3.68 -31.89 -69.34
N SER A 247 -4.47 -32.77 -68.71
CA SER A 247 -5.18 -32.49 -67.45
C SER A 247 -4.24 -32.14 -66.28
N LYS A 248 -2.94 -32.42 -66.41
CA LYS A 248 -1.91 -32.16 -65.38
C LYS A 248 -1.07 -30.91 -65.65
N ALA A 249 -1.22 -30.26 -66.81
CA ALA A 249 -0.42 -29.12 -67.23
C ALA A 249 -1.11 -27.78 -66.93
N GLN A 250 -1.43 -27.51 -65.66
CA GLN A 250 -2.05 -26.24 -65.24
C GLN A 250 -1.01 -25.29 -64.64
N ILE A 251 -1.02 -24.02 -65.06
CA ILE A 251 -0.24 -22.96 -64.41
C ILE A 251 -0.82 -22.73 -63.00
N PRO A 252 -0.03 -22.85 -61.92
CA PRO A 252 -0.52 -22.62 -60.57
C PRO A 252 -0.95 -21.15 -60.40
N THR A 253 -2.24 -20.92 -60.17
CA THR A 253 -2.87 -19.60 -60.01
C THR A 253 -2.98 -19.14 -58.56
N GLU A 254 -2.71 -20.05 -57.62
CA GLU A 254 -2.83 -19.82 -56.19
C GLU A 254 -1.67 -20.49 -55.46
N THR A 255 -0.89 -19.68 -54.74
CA THR A 255 0.12 -20.18 -53.80
C THR A 255 -0.40 -19.97 -52.39
N HIS A 256 -0.50 -21.08 -51.65
CA HIS A 256 -0.97 -21.11 -50.29
C HIS A 256 0.20 -21.39 -49.37
N MET A 257 0.51 -20.46 -48.46
CA MET A 257 1.53 -20.67 -47.44
C MET A 257 0.86 -20.66 -46.06
N ASP A 258 1.08 -21.74 -45.33
CA ASP A 258 0.56 -21.97 -43.99
C ASP A 258 1.75 -22.19 -43.06
N LYS A 259 2.13 -21.15 -42.30
CA LYS A 259 3.19 -21.24 -41.29
C LYS A 259 2.58 -21.05 -39.90
N ASN A 260 2.91 -21.98 -39.02
CA ASN A 260 2.58 -21.91 -37.60
C ASN A 260 3.81 -21.45 -36.82
N TYR A 261 3.67 -20.35 -36.09
CA TYR A 261 4.68 -19.86 -35.15
C TYR A 261 4.19 -20.12 -33.73
N GLU A 262 4.86 -21.05 -33.04
CA GLU A 262 4.57 -21.37 -31.64
C GLU A 262 5.54 -20.62 -30.73
N PHE A 263 5.02 -19.86 -29.77
CA PHE A 263 5.84 -19.31 -28.69
C PHE A 263 5.05 -19.28 -27.37
N GLY A 264 5.77 -19.49 -26.26
CA GLY A 264 5.21 -19.44 -24.92
C GLY A 264 5.76 -18.25 -24.15
N ILE A 265 4.90 -17.43 -23.57
CA ILE A 265 5.31 -16.35 -22.66
C ILE A 265 5.03 -16.84 -21.23
N PRO A 266 6.05 -17.26 -20.46
CA PRO A 266 5.86 -17.46 -19.03
C PRO A 266 5.60 -16.09 -18.38
N LEU A 267 4.44 -15.95 -17.74
CA LEU A 267 4.01 -14.71 -17.09
C LEU A 267 4.77 -14.45 -15.78
N LEU A 268 5.34 -15.50 -15.17
CA LEU A 268 6.08 -15.45 -13.92
C LEU A 268 7.23 -16.48 -13.95
N SER A 269 8.45 -16.06 -13.64
CA SER A 269 9.59 -16.97 -13.44
C SER A 269 9.68 -17.37 -11.97
N GLU A 270 9.77 -18.67 -11.70
CA GLU A 270 9.87 -19.26 -10.35
C GLU A 270 11.01 -18.64 -9.53
N ASN A 271 12.07 -18.19 -10.20
CA ASN A 271 13.26 -17.58 -9.59
C ASN A 271 13.01 -16.17 -9.00
N CYS A 272 11.88 -15.53 -9.32
CA CYS A 272 11.56 -14.17 -8.90
C CYS A 272 10.76 -14.09 -7.58
N LEU A 273 10.21 -15.21 -7.10
CA LEU A 273 9.38 -15.26 -5.90
C LEU A 273 10.24 -15.54 -4.67
N LYS A 274 10.56 -14.49 -3.91
CA LYS A 274 11.15 -14.65 -2.58
C LYS A 274 10.05 -14.92 -1.55
N LYS A 275 10.33 -15.85 -0.63
CA LYS A 275 9.44 -16.16 0.49
C LYS A 275 9.16 -14.89 1.31
N LEU A 276 7.90 -14.49 1.42
CA LEU A 276 7.50 -13.39 2.28
C LEU A 276 7.78 -13.75 3.74
N SER A 277 8.30 -12.78 4.50
CA SER A 277 8.47 -12.96 5.94
C SER A 277 7.11 -12.83 6.63
N PRO A 278 6.76 -13.73 7.56
CA PRO A 278 5.52 -13.62 8.32
C PRO A 278 5.51 -12.31 9.11
N PRO A 279 4.33 -11.69 9.33
CA PRO A 279 4.25 -10.45 10.10
C PRO A 279 4.87 -10.66 11.48
N HIS A 280 5.85 -9.83 11.83
CA HIS A 280 6.60 -9.99 13.08
C HIS A 280 5.65 -9.86 14.27
N SER A 281 5.51 -10.92 15.06
CA SER A 281 4.69 -10.92 16.28
C SER A 281 5.16 -9.90 17.32
N SER A 282 6.44 -9.48 17.26
CA SER A 282 6.99 -8.42 18.11
C SER A 282 6.26 -7.08 17.97
N ILE A 283 5.72 -6.76 16.79
CA ILE A 283 4.99 -5.50 16.57
C ILE A 283 3.68 -5.52 17.37
N ALA A 284 2.94 -6.63 17.35
CA ALA A 284 1.70 -6.77 18.12
C ALA A 284 1.98 -6.69 19.63
N VAL A 285 3.05 -7.33 20.10
CA VAL A 285 3.48 -7.24 21.51
C VAL A 285 3.83 -5.79 21.88
N THR A 286 4.66 -5.10 21.07
CA THR A 286 5.03 -3.70 21.31
C THR A 286 3.82 -2.79 21.34
N VAL A 287 2.89 -2.94 20.39
CA VAL A 287 1.63 -2.17 20.37
C VAL A 287 0.81 -2.45 21.63
N GLY A 288 0.68 -3.71 22.03
CA GLY A 288 -0.03 -4.10 23.25
C GLY A 288 0.58 -3.47 24.51
N VAL A 289 1.90 -3.54 24.65
CA VAL A 289 2.63 -2.92 25.77
C VAL A 289 2.45 -1.39 25.77
N LEU A 290 2.60 -0.73 24.63
CA LEU A 290 2.42 0.73 24.52
C LEU A 290 1.01 1.16 24.93
N HIS A 291 -0.03 0.43 24.50
CA HIS A 291 -1.40 0.71 24.90
C HIS A 291 -1.64 0.44 26.38
N LEU A 292 -1.06 -0.64 26.93
CA LEU A 292 -1.12 -0.90 28.37
C LEU A 292 -0.52 0.26 29.17
N VAL A 293 0.64 0.77 28.76
CA VAL A 293 1.24 1.96 29.37
C VAL A 293 0.31 3.17 29.24
N ALA A 294 -0.29 3.40 28.06
CA ALA A 294 -1.23 4.50 27.87
C ALA A 294 -2.47 4.38 28.78
N PHE A 295 -3.02 3.17 28.96
CA PHE A 295 -4.12 2.90 29.87
C PHE A 295 -3.74 3.21 31.32
N VAL A 296 -2.57 2.75 31.77
CA VAL A 296 -2.06 3.05 33.12
C VAL A 296 -1.86 4.55 33.30
N MET A 297 -1.28 5.24 32.32
CA MET A 297 -1.06 6.69 32.36
C MET A 297 -2.38 7.48 32.43
N LEU A 298 -3.42 7.08 31.68
CA LEU A 298 -4.74 7.70 31.73
C LEU A 298 -5.41 7.57 33.10
N VAL A 299 -5.37 6.37 33.68
CA VAL A 299 -5.92 6.14 35.03
C VAL A 299 -5.09 6.89 36.06
N GLY A 300 -3.76 6.88 35.90
CA GLY A 300 -2.79 7.61 36.71
C GLY A 300 -2.97 9.12 36.67
N GLU A 301 -3.46 9.70 35.57
CA GLU A 301 -3.65 11.15 35.41
C GLU A 301 -4.56 11.74 36.50
N VAL A 302 -5.61 11.02 36.92
CA VAL A 302 -6.51 11.46 38.00
C VAL A 302 -5.74 11.59 39.31
N TYR A 303 -4.88 10.62 39.62
CA TYR A 303 -4.06 10.63 40.83
C TYR A 303 -2.93 11.65 40.74
N ALA A 304 -2.31 11.83 39.57
CA ALA A 304 -1.29 12.84 39.32
C ALA A 304 -1.82 14.26 39.56
N ARG A 305 -3.08 14.54 39.16
CA ARG A 305 -3.73 15.84 39.46
C ARG A 305 -3.92 16.06 40.95
N ARG A 306 -4.38 15.04 41.68
CA ARG A 306 -4.52 15.10 43.16
C ARG A 306 -3.17 15.26 43.85
N ALA A 307 -2.12 14.60 43.34
CA ALA A 307 -0.76 14.76 43.83
C ALA A 307 -0.23 16.18 43.58
N ARG A 308 -0.43 16.73 42.37
CA ARG A 308 -0.06 18.12 42.02
C ARG A 308 -0.67 19.13 43.00
N ARG A 309 -1.95 18.99 43.32
CA ARG A 309 -2.64 19.82 44.32
C ARG A 309 -2.01 19.69 45.71
N LYS A 310 -1.64 18.48 46.15
CA LYS A 310 -0.96 18.26 47.44
C LYS A 310 0.44 18.87 47.46
N ILE A 311 1.17 18.79 46.35
CA ILE A 311 2.49 19.43 46.21
C ILE A 311 2.34 20.94 46.37
N SER A 312 1.42 21.58 45.63
CA SER A 312 1.17 23.02 45.76
C SER A 312 0.78 23.42 47.19
N ALA A 313 -0.08 22.65 47.86
CA ALA A 313 -0.45 22.89 49.26
C ALA A 313 0.73 22.78 50.23
N SER A 314 1.70 21.89 49.94
CA SER A 314 2.90 21.74 50.77
C SER A 314 3.86 22.92 50.66
N PHE A 315 4.00 23.50 49.46
CA PHE A 315 4.87 24.65 49.21
C PHE A 315 4.24 25.98 49.63
N TYR A 316 2.93 26.16 49.43
CA TYR A 316 2.21 27.40 49.66
C TYR A 316 1.20 27.26 50.81
N LYS A 317 1.70 27.04 52.03
CA LYS A 317 0.88 26.75 53.22
C LYS A 317 -0.11 27.87 53.55
N GLN A 318 0.35 29.12 53.60
CA GLN A 318 -0.49 30.29 53.89
C GLN A 318 -1.65 30.40 52.88
N ARG A 319 -1.36 30.19 51.60
CA ARG A 319 -2.38 30.24 50.56
C ARG A 319 -3.39 29.10 50.67
N GLU A 320 -2.95 27.92 51.08
CA GLU A 320 -3.85 26.79 51.34
C GLU A 320 -4.78 27.06 52.53
N GLU A 321 -4.29 27.69 53.61
CA GLU A 321 -5.13 28.06 54.76
C GLU A 321 -6.24 29.04 54.34
N GLU A 322 -5.91 30.08 53.57
CA GLU A 322 -6.89 31.02 53.03
C GLU A 322 -7.94 30.30 52.15
N ARG A 323 -7.50 29.34 51.32
CA ARG A 323 -8.39 28.53 50.46
C ARG A 323 -9.31 27.62 51.28
N VAL A 324 -8.81 27.03 52.37
CA VAL A 324 -9.60 26.19 53.28
C VAL A 324 -10.67 27.02 53.99
N ASN A 325 -10.31 28.20 54.49
CA ASN A 325 -11.25 29.12 55.14
C ASN A 325 -12.33 29.60 54.16
N TYR A 326 -11.94 29.98 52.94
CA TYR A 326 -12.87 30.36 51.88
C TYR A 326 -13.85 29.22 51.55
N LEU A 327 -13.36 27.99 51.43
CA LEU A 327 -14.22 26.83 51.15
C LEU A 327 -15.17 26.54 52.31
N PHE A 328 -14.71 26.68 53.55
CA PHE A 328 -15.54 26.48 54.74
C PHE A 328 -16.67 27.50 54.82
N GLN A 329 -16.38 28.80 54.66
CA GLN A 329 -17.40 29.86 54.62
C GLN A 329 -18.46 29.57 53.55
N LYS A 330 -18.03 29.16 52.36
CA LYS A 330 -18.93 28.80 51.26
C LYS A 330 -19.81 27.59 51.57
N ILE A 331 -19.31 26.60 52.31
CA ILE A 331 -20.13 25.46 52.76
C ILE A 331 -21.19 25.93 53.75
N ILE A 332 -20.82 26.80 54.70
CA ILE A 332 -21.75 27.37 55.68
C ILE A 332 -22.85 28.17 55.00
N GLU A 333 -22.50 29.07 54.06
CA GLU A 333 -23.46 29.86 53.29
C GLU A 333 -24.51 28.96 52.61
N LYS A 334 -24.05 27.89 51.97
CA LYS A 334 -24.94 26.94 51.28
C LYS A 334 -25.80 26.09 52.22
N GLU A 335 -25.41 25.92 53.48
CA GLU A 335 -26.24 25.24 54.49
C GLU A 335 -27.32 26.16 55.09
N MET A 336 -27.19 27.48 54.89
CA MET A 336 -28.16 28.49 55.36
C MET A 336 -29.20 28.89 54.30
N GLU A 337 -28.96 28.58 53.02
CA GLU A 337 -29.90 28.73 51.90
C GLU A 337 -30.87 27.55 51.80
#